data_AF-A0A645EQZ7-F1
#
_entry.id   AF-A0A645EQZ7-F1
#
_cell.length_a   1.000
_cell.length_b   1.000
_cell.length_c   1.000
_cell.angle_alpha   90.00
_cell.angle_beta   90.00
_cell.angle_gamma   90.00
#
_symmetry.space_group_name_H-M   'P 1'
#
loop_
_entity.id
_entity.type
_entity.pdbx_description
1 polymer ?
#
loop_
_entity_poly.entity_id
_entity_poly.type
_entity_poly.pdbx_seq_one_letter_code
_entity_poly.pdbx_strand_id
1 'polypeptide(L)'
;MVPGNLYNFHPGSHVKQGVEVGVQYIADTINQTLTPAHTTTVLLETMAGKGTEIGRNFEELRAIIDKVELGDRIGICMDTCHVFDAGYDIVNDLDGVLEEFDRVLGLDRLKAIHLNDSLNVCGSHKDRHAKIGEGNIGLEAITRIINHPKLKHLPFLLETPNELDGYAKEIELLKSVYID
;
A
#
# COMPACT_ATOMS: atom_id res chain seq x y z
N MET A 1 21.88 -5.47 -9.56
CA MET A 1 20.95 -5.16 -8.45
C MET A 1 21.33 -6.01 -7.25
N VAL A 2 21.14 -5.51 -6.03
CA VAL A 2 21.40 -6.28 -4.80
C VAL A 2 20.34 -7.39 -4.70
N PRO A 3 20.70 -8.66 -4.38
CA PRO A 3 19.71 -9.73 -4.22
C PRO A 3 18.70 -9.41 -3.10
N GLY A 4 17.45 -9.83 -3.28
CA GLY A 4 16.39 -9.68 -2.27
C GLY A 4 15.72 -8.30 -2.20
N ASN A 5 15.95 -7.43 -3.17
CA ASN A 5 15.32 -6.11 -3.23
C ASN A 5 13.79 -6.20 -3.46
N LEU A 6 13.08 -5.22 -2.91
CA LEU A 6 11.68 -4.96 -3.21
C LEU A 6 11.60 -3.78 -4.20
N TYR A 7 10.78 -3.89 -5.24
CA TYR A 7 10.53 -2.79 -6.19
C TYR A 7 9.05 -2.41 -6.14
N ASN A 8 8.76 -1.28 -5.52
CA ASN A 8 7.40 -0.76 -5.37
C ASN A 8 7.00 0.12 -6.56
N PHE A 9 5.76 -0.04 -7.02
CA PHE A 9 5.16 0.88 -8.00
C PHE A 9 3.64 0.90 -7.92
N HIS A 10 3.07 2.02 -8.35
CA HIS A 10 1.64 2.16 -8.58
C HIS A 10 1.24 1.32 -9.80
N PRO A 11 0.23 0.42 -9.70
CA PRO A 11 -0.10 -0.52 -10.78
C PRO A 11 -0.38 0.18 -12.12
N GLY A 12 -1.12 1.28 -12.09
CA GLY A 12 -1.37 2.12 -13.26
C GLY A 12 -2.77 2.72 -13.29
N SER A 13 -3.16 3.24 -14.45
CA SER A 13 -4.47 3.85 -14.68
C SER A 13 -5.05 3.42 -16.02
N HIS A 14 -6.36 3.11 -16.06
CA HIS A 14 -7.01 2.64 -17.28
C HIS A 14 -7.39 3.76 -18.26
N VAL A 15 -7.20 5.03 -17.91
CA VAL A 15 -7.46 6.20 -18.78
C VAL A 15 -8.77 6.11 -19.59
N LYS A 16 -9.87 5.73 -18.91
CA LYS A 16 -11.24 5.51 -19.43
C LYS A 16 -11.47 4.29 -20.33
N GLN A 17 -10.48 3.42 -20.53
CA GLN A 17 -10.63 2.16 -21.28
C GLN A 17 -11.32 1.04 -20.47
N GLY A 18 -11.41 1.19 -19.16
CA GLY A 18 -12.03 0.23 -18.24
C GLY A 18 -11.00 -0.57 -17.45
N VAL A 19 -11.35 -0.92 -16.22
CA VAL A 19 -10.46 -1.60 -15.26
C VAL A 19 -9.94 -2.92 -15.83
N GLU A 20 -10.81 -3.74 -16.43
CA GLU A 20 -10.43 -5.05 -17.00
C GLU A 20 -9.32 -4.94 -18.06
N VAL A 21 -9.42 -3.95 -18.95
CA VAL A 21 -8.42 -3.69 -19.99
C VAL A 21 -7.10 -3.25 -19.36
N GLY A 22 -7.16 -2.34 -18.39
CA GLY A 22 -5.96 -1.85 -17.71
C GLY A 22 -5.27 -2.95 -16.89
N VAL A 23 -6.03 -3.79 -16.18
CA VAL A 23 -5.51 -4.98 -15.47
C VAL A 23 -4.77 -5.90 -16.43
N GLN A 24 -5.34 -6.15 -17.63
CA GLN A 24 -4.68 -6.97 -18.64
C GLN A 24 -3.33 -6.36 -19.09
N TYR A 25 -3.30 -5.06 -19.38
CA TYR A 25 -2.06 -4.39 -19.79
C TYR A 25 -1.00 -4.37 -18.70
N ILE A 26 -1.39 -4.18 -17.44
CA ILE A 26 -0.46 -4.23 -16.31
C ILE A 26 0.15 -5.62 -16.20
N ALA A 27 -0.67 -6.67 -16.20
CA ALA A 27 -0.20 -8.04 -16.11
C ALA A 27 0.71 -8.42 -17.29
N ASP A 28 0.33 -8.06 -18.52
CA ASP A 28 1.14 -8.30 -19.72
C ASP A 28 2.51 -7.61 -19.63
N THR A 29 2.54 -6.36 -19.14
CA THR A 29 3.78 -5.60 -18.94
C THR A 29 4.67 -6.26 -17.91
N ILE A 30 4.11 -6.73 -16.80
CA ILE A 30 4.85 -7.47 -15.77
C ILE A 30 5.41 -8.76 -16.37
N ASN A 31 4.61 -9.55 -17.09
CA ASN A 31 5.05 -10.80 -17.71
C ASN A 31 6.16 -10.60 -18.76
N GLN A 32 6.12 -9.48 -19.50
CA GLN A 32 7.17 -9.14 -20.46
C GLN A 32 8.47 -8.68 -19.79
N THR A 33 8.39 -8.11 -18.58
CA THR A 33 9.53 -7.50 -17.89
C THR A 33 10.19 -8.46 -16.89
N LEU A 34 9.40 -9.22 -16.16
CA LEU A 34 9.84 -10.06 -15.06
C LEU A 34 10.27 -11.44 -15.57
N THR A 35 11.54 -11.78 -15.43
CA THR A 35 12.10 -13.07 -15.81
C THR A 35 12.48 -13.91 -14.57
N PRO A 36 12.58 -15.25 -14.69
CA PRO A 36 13.02 -16.11 -13.58
C PRO A 36 14.43 -15.82 -13.05
N ALA A 37 15.27 -15.11 -13.83
CA ALA A 37 16.60 -14.70 -13.39
C ALA A 37 16.58 -13.54 -12.40
N HIS A 38 15.47 -12.80 -12.28
CA HIS A 38 15.33 -11.74 -11.31
C HIS A 38 15.16 -12.28 -9.90
N THR A 39 15.90 -11.69 -8.96
CA THR A 39 15.76 -11.94 -7.52
C THR A 39 14.89 -10.91 -6.82
N THR A 40 14.43 -9.88 -7.53
CA THR A 40 13.61 -8.79 -7.01
C THR A 40 12.16 -9.25 -6.85
N THR A 41 11.54 -8.90 -5.74
CA THR A 41 10.07 -9.00 -5.58
C THR A 41 9.46 -7.68 -5.97
N VAL A 42 8.49 -7.71 -6.87
CA VAL A 42 7.77 -6.53 -7.32
C VAL A 42 6.57 -6.30 -6.40
N LEU A 43 6.39 -5.09 -5.88
CA LEU A 43 5.27 -4.73 -5.03
C LEU A 43 4.27 -3.88 -5.81
N LEU A 44 3.03 -4.37 -5.88
CA LEU A 44 1.90 -3.54 -6.30
C LEU A 44 1.46 -2.70 -5.10
N GLU A 45 1.47 -1.39 -5.22
CA GLU A 45 0.96 -0.51 -4.17
C GLU A 45 -0.57 -0.41 -4.24
N THR A 46 -1.22 -0.39 -3.08
CA THR A 46 -2.65 -0.02 -2.97
C THR A 46 -2.84 1.43 -3.39
N MET A 47 -3.88 1.72 -4.16
CA MET A 47 -4.14 3.06 -4.70
C MET A 47 -5.35 3.73 -4.06
N ALA A 48 -5.40 5.06 -4.02
CA ALA A 48 -6.55 5.80 -3.52
C ALA A 48 -7.79 5.70 -4.44
N GLY A 49 -7.59 5.35 -5.72
CA GLY A 49 -8.66 5.27 -6.72
C GLY A 49 -9.01 6.63 -7.33
N LYS A 50 -8.07 7.57 -7.32
CA LYS A 50 -8.24 8.89 -7.91
C LYS A 50 -8.36 8.76 -9.44
N GLY A 51 -9.40 9.38 -9.99
CA GLY A 51 -9.62 9.41 -11.44
C GLY A 51 -9.87 8.01 -12.01
N THR A 52 -8.85 7.42 -12.65
CA THR A 52 -8.94 6.12 -13.33
C THR A 52 -7.87 5.14 -12.86
N GLU A 53 -7.31 5.34 -11.66
CA GLU A 53 -6.34 4.42 -11.05
C GLU A 53 -6.89 2.99 -10.93
N ILE A 54 -5.97 2.02 -10.98
CA ILE A 54 -6.22 0.59 -10.79
C ILE A 54 -5.44 0.14 -9.57
N GLY A 55 -6.06 -0.70 -8.75
CA GLY A 55 -5.53 -1.12 -7.45
C GLY A 55 -6.19 -0.38 -6.29
N ARG A 56 -7.38 0.21 -6.51
CA ARG A 56 -8.13 0.93 -5.47
C ARG A 56 -8.85 0.00 -4.49
N ASN A 57 -9.03 -1.25 -4.87
CA ASN A 57 -9.51 -2.31 -3.99
C ASN A 57 -8.59 -3.53 -4.14
N PHE A 58 -8.68 -4.43 -3.17
CA PHE A 58 -7.83 -5.61 -3.14
C PHE A 58 -8.13 -6.58 -4.29
N GLU A 59 -9.37 -6.61 -4.80
CA GLU A 59 -9.78 -7.45 -5.93
C GLU A 59 -9.11 -7.03 -7.24
N GLU A 60 -8.92 -5.73 -7.48
CA GLU A 60 -8.20 -5.23 -8.65
C GLU A 60 -6.72 -5.65 -8.61
N LEU A 61 -6.09 -5.60 -7.43
CA LEU A 61 -4.73 -6.10 -7.24
C LEU A 61 -4.65 -7.62 -7.42
N ARG A 62 -5.62 -8.36 -6.89
CA ARG A 62 -5.74 -9.82 -7.09
C ARG A 62 -5.87 -10.16 -8.56
N ALA A 63 -6.70 -9.43 -9.30
CA ALA A 63 -6.93 -9.66 -10.73
C ALA A 63 -5.66 -9.47 -11.57
N ILE A 64 -4.77 -8.55 -11.17
CA ILE A 64 -3.43 -8.41 -11.76
C ILE A 64 -2.58 -9.64 -11.43
N ILE A 65 -2.48 -10.00 -10.14
CA ILE A 65 -1.67 -11.13 -9.66
C ILE A 65 -2.07 -12.44 -10.34
N ASP A 66 -3.36 -12.70 -10.51
CA ASP A 66 -3.91 -13.89 -11.17
C ASP A 66 -3.47 -14.06 -12.62
N LYS A 67 -3.08 -12.97 -13.26
CA LYS A 67 -2.64 -12.95 -14.67
C LYS A 67 -1.12 -12.91 -14.82
N VAL A 68 -0.37 -12.74 -13.73
CA VAL A 68 1.09 -12.73 -13.75
C VAL A 68 1.63 -14.15 -13.63
N GLU A 69 2.46 -14.58 -14.58
CA GLU A 69 3.02 -15.94 -14.64
C GLU A 69 3.93 -16.23 -13.44
N LEU A 70 4.78 -15.27 -13.07
CA LEU A 70 5.66 -15.33 -11.90
C LEU A 70 4.98 -14.68 -10.69
N GLY A 71 3.73 -15.07 -10.41
CA GLY A 71 2.92 -14.48 -9.34
C GLY A 71 3.51 -14.63 -7.94
N ASP A 72 4.40 -15.59 -7.71
CA ASP A 72 5.18 -15.76 -6.46
C ASP A 72 6.20 -14.63 -6.22
N ARG A 73 6.59 -13.92 -7.28
CA ARG A 73 7.46 -12.73 -7.25
C ARG A 73 6.70 -11.42 -7.05
N ILE A 74 5.39 -11.48 -6.87
CA ILE A 74 4.54 -10.31 -6.63
C ILE A 74 4.16 -10.23 -5.15
N GLY A 75 4.55 -9.14 -4.52
CA GLY A 75 4.06 -8.71 -3.20
C GLY A 75 3.18 -7.47 -3.30
N ILE A 76 2.80 -6.95 -2.14
CA ILE A 76 1.98 -5.76 -1.99
C ILE A 76 2.70 -4.77 -1.06
N CYS A 77 2.62 -3.49 -1.41
CA CYS A 77 2.83 -2.39 -0.49
C CYS A 77 1.47 -1.80 -0.12
N MET A 78 1.15 -1.73 1.17
CA MET A 78 -0.08 -1.07 1.62
C MET A 78 0.26 0.36 2.02
N ASP A 79 -0.32 1.32 1.31
CA ASP A 79 -0.28 2.73 1.70
C ASP A 79 -1.49 3.08 2.55
N THR A 80 -1.27 3.57 3.77
CA THR A 80 -2.36 3.86 4.72
C THR A 80 -3.24 5.03 4.29
N CYS A 81 -2.68 6.06 3.65
CA CYS A 81 -3.47 7.15 3.09
C CYS A 81 -4.33 6.65 1.93
N HIS A 82 -3.77 5.80 1.06
CA HIS A 82 -4.46 5.29 -0.10
C HIS A 82 -5.62 4.36 0.27
N VAL A 83 -5.40 3.36 1.12
CA VAL A 83 -6.49 2.46 1.52
C VAL A 83 -7.60 3.22 2.24
N PHE A 84 -7.25 4.20 3.08
CA PHE A 84 -8.23 5.06 3.73
C PHE A 84 -9.01 5.91 2.72
N ASP A 85 -8.32 6.58 1.80
CA ASP A 85 -8.97 7.36 0.74
C ASP A 85 -9.80 6.49 -0.22
N ALA A 86 -9.47 5.20 -0.36
CA ALA A 86 -10.23 4.25 -1.16
C ALA A 86 -11.48 3.70 -0.46
N GLY A 87 -11.63 3.93 0.86
CA GLY A 87 -12.81 3.58 1.64
C GLY A 87 -12.59 2.50 2.69
N TYR A 88 -11.37 2.01 2.90
CA TYR A 88 -11.06 1.05 3.95
C TYR A 88 -10.90 1.77 5.30
N ASP A 89 -11.80 1.49 6.25
CA ASP A 89 -11.82 2.16 7.55
C ASP A 89 -10.77 1.61 8.52
N ILE A 90 -9.50 1.92 8.26
CA ILE A 90 -8.39 1.59 9.16
C ILE A 90 -8.41 2.37 10.49
N VAL A 91 -9.27 3.40 10.59
CA VAL A 91 -9.43 4.23 11.80
C VAL A 91 -10.33 3.55 12.82
N ASN A 92 -11.41 2.91 12.40
CA ASN A 92 -12.34 2.26 13.32
C ASN A 92 -12.29 0.73 13.25
N ASP A 93 -11.87 0.14 12.13
CA ASP A 93 -11.92 -1.31 11.87
C ASP A 93 -10.67 -1.83 11.16
N LEU A 94 -9.51 -1.61 11.77
CA LEU A 94 -8.23 -2.09 11.22
C LEU A 94 -8.22 -3.62 11.05
N ASP A 95 -8.76 -4.36 12.01
CA ASP A 95 -8.80 -5.83 11.95
C ASP A 95 -9.66 -6.32 10.78
N GLY A 96 -10.85 -5.75 10.57
CA GLY A 96 -11.71 -6.09 9.43
C GLY A 96 -11.05 -5.81 8.08
N VAL A 97 -10.34 -4.68 7.95
CA VAL A 97 -9.57 -4.36 6.73
C VAL A 97 -8.46 -5.38 6.50
N LEU A 98 -7.73 -5.79 7.54
CA LEU A 98 -6.66 -6.78 7.43
C LEU A 98 -7.19 -8.20 7.16
N GLU A 99 -8.37 -8.56 7.68
CA GLU A 99 -9.05 -9.81 7.38
C GLU A 99 -9.51 -9.86 5.92
N GLU A 100 -10.04 -8.76 5.40
CA GLU A 100 -10.36 -8.62 3.98
C GLU A 100 -9.11 -8.71 3.10
N PHE A 101 -8.03 -8.02 3.48
CA PHE A 101 -6.75 -8.11 2.79
C PHE A 101 -6.26 -9.56 2.73
N ASP A 102 -6.27 -10.27 3.86
CA ASP A 102 -5.82 -11.66 3.94
C ASP A 102 -6.69 -12.59 3.07
N ARG A 103 -8.01 -12.40 3.13
CA ARG A 103 -8.95 -13.18 2.33
C ARG A 103 -8.72 -13.03 0.83
N VAL A 104 -8.41 -11.81 0.36
CA VAL A 104 -8.33 -11.49 -1.08
C VAL A 104 -6.90 -11.67 -1.62
N LEU A 105 -5.91 -11.14 -0.92
CA LEU A 105 -4.51 -11.11 -1.36
C LEU A 105 -3.62 -12.10 -0.62
N GLY A 106 -3.94 -12.38 0.64
CA GLY A 106 -3.09 -13.12 1.57
C GLY A 106 -2.04 -12.22 2.23
N LEU A 107 -2.00 -12.21 3.56
CA LEU A 107 -1.07 -11.39 4.33
C LEU A 107 0.39 -11.72 4.06
N ASP A 108 0.70 -12.95 3.65
CA ASP A 108 2.04 -13.35 3.22
C ASP A 108 2.56 -12.53 2.02
N ARG A 109 1.68 -11.85 1.28
CA ARG A 109 2.08 -10.94 0.19
C ARG A 109 2.38 -9.52 0.65
N LEU A 110 1.93 -9.11 1.84
CA LEU A 110 2.23 -7.78 2.37
C LEU A 110 3.71 -7.70 2.75
N LYS A 111 4.47 -6.84 2.08
CA LYS A 111 5.94 -6.74 2.27
C LYS A 111 6.40 -5.39 2.80
N ALA A 112 5.59 -4.36 2.66
CA ALA A 112 5.90 -3.01 3.13
C ALA A 112 4.62 -2.24 3.41
N ILE A 113 4.75 -1.22 4.26
CA ILE A 113 3.70 -0.25 4.52
C ILE A 113 4.25 1.13 4.23
N HIS A 114 3.59 1.88 3.35
CA HIS A 114 3.76 3.33 3.29
C HIS A 114 2.84 3.93 4.36
N LEU A 115 3.45 4.51 5.38
CA LEU A 115 2.76 5.01 6.56
C LEU A 115 2.53 6.51 6.40
N ASN A 116 1.38 6.84 5.86
CA ASN A 116 0.95 8.19 5.56
C ASN A 116 -0.38 8.48 6.28
N ASP A 117 -0.49 9.66 6.90
CA ASP A 117 -1.80 10.18 7.34
C ASP A 117 -2.52 10.79 6.12
N SER A 118 -3.84 11.05 6.19
CA SER A 118 -4.62 11.62 5.08
C SER A 118 -5.18 13.00 5.42
N LEU A 119 -5.00 13.98 4.52
CA LEU A 119 -5.68 15.27 4.62
C LEU A 119 -7.20 15.19 4.37
N ASN A 120 -7.70 14.05 3.91
CA ASN A 120 -9.09 13.87 3.53
C ASN A 120 -9.80 12.83 4.41
N VAL A 121 -11.12 12.81 4.36
CA VAL A 121 -11.94 11.78 5.02
C VAL A 121 -11.88 10.45 4.26
N CYS A 122 -12.22 9.35 4.95
CA CYS A 122 -12.30 8.01 4.38
C CYS A 122 -13.17 7.99 3.10
N GLY A 123 -12.71 7.30 2.06
CA GLY A 123 -13.44 7.18 0.79
C GLY A 123 -13.42 8.43 -0.10
N SER A 124 -12.47 9.35 0.11
CA SER A 124 -12.42 10.60 -0.66
C SER A 124 -11.81 10.50 -2.06
N HIS A 125 -11.04 9.44 -2.35
CA HIS A 125 -10.32 9.22 -3.61
C HIS A 125 -9.43 10.39 -4.06
N LYS A 126 -8.66 10.99 -3.14
CA LYS A 126 -7.93 12.23 -3.42
C LYS A 126 -6.41 12.10 -3.40
N ASP A 127 -5.87 11.16 -2.63
CA ASP A 127 -4.44 10.92 -2.46
C ASP A 127 -3.73 12.24 -2.07
N ARG A 128 -3.88 12.62 -0.80
CA ARG A 128 -3.18 13.79 -0.22
C ARG A 128 -2.68 13.44 1.16
N HIS A 129 -1.39 13.11 1.22
CA HIS A 129 -0.72 12.75 2.46
C HIS A 129 -0.72 13.94 3.43
N ALA A 130 -0.97 13.64 4.70
CA ALA A 130 -0.74 14.52 5.82
C ALA A 130 0.47 14.01 6.62
N LYS A 131 1.02 14.89 7.47
CA LYS A 131 2.01 14.49 8.47
C LYS A 131 1.35 13.59 9.51
N ILE A 132 2.15 12.76 10.16
CA ILE A 132 1.68 11.80 11.16
C ILE A 132 0.92 12.51 12.29
N GLY A 133 -0.37 12.21 12.43
CA GLY A 133 -1.22 12.76 13.48
C GLY A 133 -1.85 14.12 13.15
N GLU A 134 -1.56 14.69 11.98
CA GLU A 134 -2.13 15.96 11.50
C GLU A 134 -3.26 15.77 10.48
N GLY A 135 -3.64 14.52 10.18
CA GLY A 135 -4.71 14.19 9.24
C GLY A 135 -5.92 13.52 9.89
N ASN A 136 -6.73 12.88 9.05
CA ASN A 136 -7.99 12.23 9.41
C ASN A 136 -7.80 10.75 9.79
N ILE A 137 -6.63 10.15 9.50
CA ILE A 137 -6.30 8.83 10.05
C ILE A 137 -5.89 9.03 11.52
N GLY A 138 -5.04 10.03 11.76
CA GLY A 138 -4.68 10.47 13.10
C GLY A 138 -3.71 9.53 13.84
N LEU A 139 -3.10 10.08 14.89
CA LEU A 139 -2.02 9.41 15.62
C LEU A 139 -2.48 8.13 16.33
N GLU A 140 -3.73 8.08 16.81
CA GLU A 140 -4.26 6.90 17.49
C GLU A 140 -4.35 5.69 16.55
N ALA A 141 -4.91 5.86 15.35
CA ALA A 141 -4.97 4.79 14.36
C ALA A 141 -3.58 4.39 13.86
N ILE A 142 -2.70 5.36 13.60
CA ILE A 142 -1.31 5.11 13.23
C ILE A 142 -0.58 4.30 14.32
N THR A 143 -0.80 4.63 15.60
CA THR A 143 -0.24 3.88 16.73
C THR A 143 -0.75 2.44 16.75
N ARG A 144 -2.04 2.21 16.47
CA ARG A 144 -2.58 0.84 16.33
C ARG A 144 -1.95 0.09 15.16
N ILE A 145 -1.73 0.75 14.02
CA ILE A 145 -1.12 0.16 12.82
C ILE A 145 0.31 -0.30 13.08
N ILE A 146 1.19 0.57 13.62
CA ILE A 146 2.60 0.22 13.81
C ILE A 146 2.82 -0.86 14.89
N ASN A 147 1.88 -0.98 15.83
CA ASN A 147 1.93 -1.97 16.91
C ASN A 147 1.11 -3.24 16.60
N HIS A 148 0.41 -3.28 15.48
CA HIS A 148 -0.47 -4.40 15.16
C HIS A 148 0.35 -5.70 15.01
N PRO A 149 0.00 -6.82 15.68
CA PRO A 149 0.79 -8.05 15.63
C PRO A 149 1.06 -8.59 14.22
N LYS A 150 0.09 -8.43 13.32
CA LYS A 150 0.21 -8.83 11.90
C LYS A 150 1.08 -7.88 11.07
N LEU A 151 1.41 -6.68 11.55
CA LEU A 151 2.09 -5.64 10.77
C LEU A 151 3.43 -5.21 11.35
N LYS A 152 3.61 -5.25 12.68
CA LYS A 152 4.76 -4.64 13.39
C LYS A 152 6.14 -5.16 13.00
N HIS A 153 6.20 -6.28 12.29
CA HIS A 153 7.42 -6.90 11.76
C HIS A 153 7.80 -6.41 10.36
N LEU A 154 6.92 -5.65 9.70
CA LEU A 154 7.12 -5.11 8.37
C LEU A 154 7.91 -3.78 8.42
N PRO A 155 8.59 -3.40 7.33
CA PRO A 155 9.11 -2.06 7.19
C PRO A 155 7.99 -1.05 6.99
N PHE A 156 8.06 0.06 7.72
CA PHE A 156 7.21 1.24 7.55
C PHE A 156 8.03 2.37 6.90
N LEU A 157 7.53 2.94 5.81
CA LEU A 157 8.17 4.02 5.06
C LEU A 157 7.29 5.26 5.11
N LEU A 158 7.87 6.42 5.44
CA LEU A 158 7.15 7.69 5.46
C LEU A 158 7.27 8.37 4.09
N GLU A 159 6.14 8.85 3.56
CA GLU A 159 6.05 9.69 2.36
C GLU A 159 5.20 10.95 2.63
N THR A 160 5.12 11.32 3.92
CA THR A 160 4.44 12.52 4.40
C THR A 160 5.11 13.78 3.82
N PRO A 161 4.39 14.90 3.66
CA PRO A 161 4.94 16.14 3.12
C PRO A 161 5.92 16.82 4.09
N ASN A 162 7.16 16.31 4.16
CA ASN A 162 8.23 16.75 5.05
C ASN A 162 9.59 16.84 4.33
N GLU A 163 10.49 17.60 4.96
CA GLU A 163 11.94 17.58 4.70
C GLU A 163 12.64 16.61 5.66
N LEU A 164 13.94 16.38 5.50
CA LEU A 164 14.71 15.39 6.30
C LEU A 164 14.58 15.57 7.82
N ASP A 165 14.54 16.80 8.32
CA ASP A 165 14.35 17.09 9.74
C ASP A 165 12.91 16.83 10.22
N GLY A 166 11.93 17.00 9.33
CA GLY A 166 10.53 16.63 9.57
C GLY A 166 10.36 15.12 9.73
N TYR A 167 10.93 14.34 8.81
CA TYR A 167 10.91 12.88 8.92
C TYR A 167 11.61 12.38 10.19
N ALA A 168 12.73 13.01 10.58
CA ALA A 168 13.41 12.65 11.83
C ALA A 168 12.48 12.80 13.06
N LYS A 169 11.70 13.88 13.13
CA LYS A 169 10.73 14.12 14.21
C LYS A 169 9.58 13.13 14.19
N GLU A 170 9.05 12.79 13.02
CA GLU A 170 7.99 11.77 12.91
C GLU A 170 8.48 10.38 13.29
N ILE A 171 9.71 10.02 12.90
CA ILE A 171 10.33 8.75 13.31
C ILE A 171 10.52 8.73 14.84
N GLU A 172 10.96 9.83 15.45
CA GLU A 172 11.06 9.95 16.91
C GLU A 172 9.69 9.80 17.59
N LEU A 173 8.66 10.47 17.07
CA LEU A 173 7.28 10.35 17.55
C LEU A 173 6.80 8.89 17.48
N LEU A 174 6.93 8.24 16.31
CA LEU A 174 6.50 6.86 16.11
C LEU A 174 7.24 5.90 17.04
N LYS A 175 8.55 6.09 17.25
CA LYS A 175 9.33 5.30 18.22
C LYS A 175 8.84 5.49 19.66
N SER A 176 8.40 6.69 20.03
CA SER A 176 7.89 6.96 21.37
C SER A 176 6.58 6.24 21.71
N VAL A 177 5.82 5.84 20.68
CA VAL A 177 4.54 5.12 20.82
C VAL A 177 4.62 3.67 20.34
N TYR A 178 5.80 3.21 19.92
CA TYR A 178 6.06 1.82 19.55
C TYR A 178 6.22 0.94 20.80
N ILE A 179 5.70 -0.28 20.73
CA ILE A 179 5.70 -1.28 21.79
C ILE A 179 6.46 -2.51 21.30
N ASP A 180 7.62 -2.75 21.92
CA ASP A 180 8.49 -3.91 21.66
C ASP A 180 7.78 -5.25 21.92
#